data_AF-A0A5E4LCI7-F1
#
_entry.id   AF-A0A5E4LCI7-F1
#
_cell.length_a   1.000
_cell.length_b   1.000
_cell.length_c   1.000
_cell.angle_alpha   90.00
_cell.angle_beta   90.00
_cell.angle_gamma   90.00
#
_symmetry.space_group_name_H-M   'P 1'
#
loop_
_entity.id
_entity.type
_entity.pdbx_description
1 polymer ?
#
loop_
_entity_poly.entity_id
_entity_poly.type
_entity_poly.pdbx_seq_one_letter_code
_entity_poly.pdbx_strand_id
1 'polypeptide(L)'
;MATIEEEIVHWWKDDKGESHRNALRIESEPANEQNGFPRDGIVTVRIMNTVSQQAIKLSPDEALRISTQLLSVAKDLIQQKRTMWNHHED
;
A
#
# COMPACT_ATOMS: atom_id res chain seq x y z
N MET A 1 17.64 1.03 -11.71
CA MET A 1 17.70 1.18 -10.24
C MET A 1 16.30 1.64 -9.82
N ALA A 2 15.66 0.96 -8.88
CA ALA A 2 14.27 1.27 -8.52
C ALA A 2 14.17 2.65 -7.85
N THR A 3 13.23 3.46 -8.30
CA THR A 3 12.90 4.77 -7.72
C THR A 3 11.92 4.57 -6.59
N ILE A 4 12.17 5.16 -5.43
CA ILE A 4 11.20 5.16 -4.33
C ILE A 4 10.21 6.29 -4.61
N GLU A 5 8.94 5.94 -4.83
CA GLU A 5 7.88 6.92 -5.10
C GLU A 5 7.28 7.45 -3.81
N GLU A 6 6.97 6.55 -2.86
CA GLU A 6 6.35 6.91 -1.60
C GLU A 6 6.63 5.86 -0.51
N GLU A 7 6.66 6.30 0.76
CA GLU A 7 6.69 5.43 1.92
C GLU A 7 5.65 5.89 2.95
N ILE A 8 4.70 5.02 3.26
CA ILE A 8 3.69 5.24 4.29
C ILE A 8 4.06 4.43 5.52
N VAL A 9 4.38 5.11 6.61
CA VAL A 9 4.66 4.48 7.90
C VAL A 9 3.39 4.44 8.74
N HIS A 10 3.02 3.25 9.21
CA HIS A 10 1.88 3.04 10.08
C HIS A 10 2.32 2.42 11.42
N TRP A 11 1.94 3.11 12.50
CA TRP A 11 2.13 2.65 13.87
C TRP A 11 0.80 2.17 14.43
N TRP A 12 0.82 1.01 15.07
CA TRP A 12 -0.36 0.43 15.71
C TRP A 12 0.05 -0.34 16.97
N LYS A 13 -0.93 -0.63 17.82
CA LYS A 13 -0.75 -1.48 19.00
C LYS A 13 -1.58 -2.73 18.86
N ASP A 14 -1.06 -3.86 19.29
CA ASP A 14 -1.82 -5.10 19.34
C ASP A 14 -2.70 -5.18 20.60
N ASP A 15 -3.43 -6.29 20.73
CA ASP A 15 -4.33 -6.56 21.86
C ASP A 15 -3.60 -6.69 23.21
N LYS A 16 -2.27 -6.85 23.19
CA LYS A 16 -1.40 -6.87 24.38
C LYS A 16 -0.78 -5.50 24.68
N GLY A 17 -1.04 -4.50 23.83
CA GLY A 17 -0.51 -3.15 23.95
C GLY A 17 0.91 -2.97 23.42
N GLU A 18 1.48 -3.97 22.76
CA GLU A 18 2.81 -3.87 22.14
C GLU A 18 2.74 -2.97 20.91
N SER A 19 3.72 -2.06 20.79
CA SER A 19 3.78 -1.11 19.67
C SER A 19 4.49 -1.75 18.47
N HIS A 20 3.81 -1.74 17.33
CA HIS A 20 4.30 -2.29 16.07
C HIS A 20 4.48 -1.19 15.02
N ARG A 21 5.49 -1.37 14.15
CA ARG A 21 5.77 -0.48 13.02
C ARG A 21 5.67 -1.25 11.72
N ASN A 22 4.78 -0.77 10.84
CA ASN A 22 4.73 -1.19 9.45
C ASN A 22 5.14 -0.02 8.55
N ALA A 23 5.81 -0.31 7.46
CA ALA A 23 6.04 0.64 6.38
C ALA A 23 5.62 0.00 5.05
N LEU A 24 4.68 0.64 4.38
CA LEU A 24 4.32 0.34 2.99
C LEU A 24 5.16 1.23 2.09
N ARG A 25 6.01 0.66 1.24
CA ARG A 25 6.82 1.42 0.30
C ARG A 25 6.41 1.09 -1.12
N ILE A 26 6.20 2.12 -1.92
CA ILE A 26 5.97 2.01 -3.36
C ILE A 26 7.27 2.37 -4.06
N GLU A 27 7.73 1.47 -4.92
CA GLU A 27 8.89 1.66 -5.78
C GLU A 27 8.47 1.46 -7.23
N SER A 28 9.11 2.20 -8.14
CA SER A 28 8.92 2.05 -9.57
C SER A 28 10.24 1.69 -10.25
N GLU A 29 10.15 0.88 -11.30
CA GLU A 29 11.21 0.71 -12.28
C GLU A 29 10.67 1.14 -13.64
N PRO A 30 11.36 2.05 -14.35
CA PRO A 30 10.90 2.51 -15.65
C PRO A 30 10.95 1.37 -16.68
N ALA A 31 10.06 1.46 -17.67
CA ALA A 31 10.11 0.59 -18.84
C ALA A 31 11.49 0.69 -19.50
N ASN A 32 11.99 -0.43 -20.02
CA ASN A 32 13.31 -0.49 -20.63
C ASN A 32 13.33 -1.43 -21.84
N GLU A 33 14.38 -1.32 -22.65
CA GLU A 33 14.67 -2.29 -23.70
C GLU A 33 15.60 -3.36 -23.16
N GLN A 34 15.18 -4.61 -23.27
CA GLN A 34 15.99 -5.76 -22.88
C GLN A 34 16.14 -6.69 -24.09
N ASN A 35 17.37 -6.81 -24.59
CA ASN A 35 17.70 -7.54 -25.83
C ASN A 35 16.94 -7.03 -27.07
N GLY A 36 16.71 -5.72 -27.17
CA GLY A 36 16.01 -5.10 -28.29
C GLY A 36 14.49 -5.24 -28.26
N PHE A 37 13.92 -5.77 -27.16
CA PHE A 37 12.48 -5.84 -26.95
C PHE A 37 12.06 -4.91 -25.82
N PRO A 38 10.96 -4.14 -25.99
CA PRO A 38 10.42 -3.32 -24.92
C PRO A 38 9.86 -4.21 -23.80
N ARG A 39 10.21 -3.86 -22.56
CA ARG A 39 9.69 -4.45 -21.34
C ARG A 39 8.94 -3.40 -20.55
N ASP A 40 7.81 -3.79 -19.98
CA ASP A 40 7.00 -2.91 -19.16
C ASP A 40 7.75 -2.45 -17.91
N GLY A 41 7.38 -1.27 -17.42
CA GLY A 41 7.80 -0.82 -16.09
C GLY A 41 7.18 -1.69 -15.00
N ILE A 42 7.80 -1.70 -13.83
CA ILE A 42 7.35 -2.50 -12.68
C ILE A 42 6.98 -1.55 -11.55
N VAL A 43 5.87 -1.84 -10.87
CA VAL A 43 5.54 -1.23 -9.59
C VAL A 43 5.75 -2.28 -8.51
N THR A 44 6.58 -1.97 -7.53
CA THR A 44 6.83 -2.85 -6.38
C THR A 44 6.20 -2.25 -5.14
N VAL A 45 5.38 -3.04 -4.44
CA VAL A 45 4.83 -2.68 -3.13
C VAL A 45 5.53 -3.53 -2.08
N ARG A 46 6.35 -2.91 -1.23
CA ARG A 46 6.98 -3.58 -0.09
C ARG A 46 6.21 -3.34 1.19
N ILE A 47 6.00 -4.40 1.96
CA ILE A 47 5.52 -4.34 3.33
C ILE A 47 6.71 -4.67 4.23
N MET A 48 7.20 -3.66 4.93
CA MET A 48 8.27 -3.79 5.91
C MET A 48 7.63 -3.78 7.31
N ASN A 49 7.63 -4.92 8.00
CA ASN A 49 7.29 -5.00 9.41
C ASN A 49 8.56 -5.32 10.20
N THR A 50 8.63 -4.89 11.47
CA THR A 50 9.60 -5.35 12.47
C THR A 50 9.83 -6.86 12.51
N VAL A 51 8.85 -7.69 12.12
CA VAL A 51 8.93 -9.17 12.22
C VAL A 51 9.11 -9.87 10.85
N SER A 52 8.81 -9.22 9.72
CA SER A 52 9.00 -9.82 8.38
C SER A 52 9.18 -8.76 7.27
N GLN A 53 10.02 -9.09 6.28
CA GLN A 53 10.17 -8.30 5.04
C GLN A 53 9.53 -9.08 3.89
N GLN A 54 8.33 -8.67 3.48
CA GLN A 54 7.64 -9.26 2.33
C GLN A 54 7.50 -8.22 1.21
N ALA A 55 7.71 -8.66 -0.03
CA ALA A 55 7.59 -7.82 -1.22
C ALA A 55 6.60 -8.44 -2.19
N ILE A 56 5.66 -7.63 -2.67
CA ILE A 56 4.71 -8.01 -3.72
C ILE A 56 5.10 -7.22 -4.97
N LYS A 57 5.41 -7.94 -6.05
CA LYS A 57 5.66 -7.34 -7.37
C LYS A 57 4.36 -7.35 -8.15
N LEU A 58 4.00 -6.21 -8.71
CA LEU A 58 2.77 -6.05 -9.48
C LEU A 58 3.10 -5.48 -10.87
N SER A 59 2.36 -5.94 -11.87
CA SER A 59 2.28 -5.20 -13.13
C SER A 59 1.54 -3.86 -12.94
N PRO A 60 1.70 -2.90 -13.84
CA PRO A 60 0.99 -1.62 -13.76
C PRO A 60 -0.54 -1.76 -13.70
N ASP A 61 -1.13 -2.70 -14.45
CA ASP A 61 -2.58 -2.96 -14.44
C ASP A 61 -3.05 -3.53 -13.09
N GLU A 62 -2.29 -4.48 -12.52
CA GLU A 62 -2.59 -5.02 -11.19
C GLU A 62 -2.47 -3.97 -10.08
N ALA A 63 -1.44 -3.11 -10.16
CA ALA A 63 -1.28 -1.99 -9.23
C ALA A 63 -2.45 -0.99 -9.31
N LEU A 64 -2.92 -0.68 -10.53
CA LEU A 64 -4.08 0.19 -10.75
C LEU A 64 -5.38 -0.43 -10.20
N ARG A 65 -5.59 -1.73 -10.40
CA ARG A 65 -6.77 -2.43 -9.88
C ARG A 65 -6.77 -2.46 -8.35
N ILE A 66 -5.64 -2.82 -7.74
CA ILE A 66 -5.51 -2.89 -6.28
C ILE A 66 -5.70 -1.51 -5.65
N SER A 67 -5.08 -0.47 -6.18
CA SER A 67 -5.25 0.91 -5.67
C SER A 67 -6.71 1.38 -5.71
N THR A 68 -7.44 1.04 -6.77
CA THR A 68 -8.87 1.37 -6.89
C THR A 68 -9.71 0.65 -5.83
N GLN A 69 -9.46 -0.64 -5.62
CA GLN A 69 -10.16 -1.42 -4.59
C GLN A 69 -9.84 -0.91 -3.17
N LEU A 70 -8.56 -0.62 -2.89
CA LEU A 70 -8.14 -0.04 -1.62
C LEU A 70 -8.82 1.30 -1.35
N LEU A 71 -8.89 2.17 -2.36
CA LEU A 71 -9.58 3.46 -2.26
C LEU A 71 -11.06 3.30 -1.91
N SER A 72 -11.75 2.35 -2.57
CA SER A 72 -13.16 2.09 -2.31
C SER A 72 -13.40 1.66 -0.87
N VAL A 73 -12.68 0.62 -0.41
CA VAL A 73 -12.82 0.08 0.94
C VAL A 73 -12.50 1.15 2.00
N ALA A 74 -11.44 1.93 1.80
CA ALA A 74 -11.06 2.99 2.74
C ALA A 74 -12.13 4.07 2.88
N LYS A 75 -12.77 4.50 1.76
CA LYS A 75 -13.87 5.46 1.78
C LYS A 75 -15.06 4.94 2.58
N ASP A 76 -15.42 3.68 2.38
CA ASP A 76 -16.55 3.06 3.07
C ASP A 76 -16.32 3.02 4.59
N LEU A 77 -15.12 2.63 5.03
CA LEU A 77 -14.78 2.57 6.46
C LEU A 77 -14.75 3.97 7.11
N ILE A 78 -14.22 4.99 6.41
CA ILE A 78 -14.25 6.38 6.90
C ILE A 78 -15.70 6.84 7.08
N GLN A 79 -16.56 6.52 6.12
CA GLN A 79 -17.97 6.90 6.18
C GLN A 79 -18.70 6.18 7.32
N GLN A 80 -18.47 4.88 7.51
CA GLN A 80 -19.02 4.12 8.64
C GLN A 80 -18.66 4.77 9.98
N LYS A 81 -17.39 5.13 10.18
CA LYS A 81 -16.94 5.82 11.40
C LYS A 81 -17.67 7.16 11.61
N ARG A 82 -17.84 7.96 10.55
CA ARG A 82 -18.57 9.24 10.64
C ARG A 82 -20.04 9.02 11.04
N THR A 83 -20.70 8.05 10.42
CA THR A 83 -22.09 7.70 10.77
C THR A 83 -22.22 7.25 12.23
N MET A 84 -21.27 6.47 12.75
CA MET A 84 -21.25 6.09 14.17
C MET A 84 -21.10 7.28 15.11
N TRP A 85 -20.26 8.26 14.76
CA TRP A 85 -20.12 9.49 15.54
C TRP A 85 -21.40 10.31 15.56
N ASN A 86 -22.04 10.50 14.40
CA ASN A 86 -23.28 11.27 14.31
C ASN A 86 -24.39 10.63 15.16
N HIS A 87 -24.53 9.30 15.14
CA HIS A 87 -25.49 8.58 15.98
C HIS A 87 -25.15 8.57 17.48
N HIS A 88 -23.92 8.92 17.86
CA HIS A 88 -23.52 9.03 19.27
C HIS A 88 -23.80 10.43 19.85
N GLU A 89 -23.88 11.45 18.99
CA GLU A 89 -24.20 12.83 19.37
C GLU A 89 -25.71 13.13 19.39
N ASP A 90 -26.53 12.26 18.78
CA ASP A 90 -28.01 12.26 18.83
C ASP A 90 -28.57 11.53 20.07
#